data_AF-A0A4P9WHL6-F1
#
_entry.id   AF-A0A4P9WHL6-F1
#
_cell.length_a   1.000
_cell.length_b   1.000
_cell.length_c   1.000
_cell.angle_alpha   90.00
_cell.angle_beta   90.00
_cell.angle_gamma   90.00
#
_symmetry.space_group_name_H-M   'P 1'
#
loop_
_entity.id
_entity.type
_entity.pdbx_description
1 polymer ?
#
loop_
_entity_poly.entity_id
_entity_poly.type
_entity_poly.pdbx_seq_one_letter_code
_entity_poly.pdbx_strand_id
1 'polypeptide(L)'
;MSLYSDEDDEMECCPLCITEIDIADKYFKPCPCEYQVCRFCWNHIKEDLNGLCPGCRRPYLDENVQFKPVTPDELARLSKAKKQKEKERKEQEIASKRHLATRVVLKNLVYVTGLPARILSEETLRSPDFFGQFGKITKVVLAKNRTTSYTPVVVTAVATGTYLLYARKEDAAKAIEAVDGAAFEGKAFRAMFGASKYCPWFLKGRACSTPNCTCLHESGEDADSFLREEAG
;
A
#
# COMPACT_ATOMS: atom_id res chain seq x y z
N MET A 1 16.75 -8.15 -8.48
CA MET A 1 17.19 -9.45 -7.95
C MET A 1 17.99 -9.16 -6.68
N SER A 2 17.31 -9.21 -5.54
CA SER A 2 17.90 -9.36 -4.18
C SER A 2 16.70 -9.59 -3.25
N LEU A 3 16.11 -10.78 -3.40
CA LEU A 3 15.40 -11.46 -2.32
C LEU A 3 16.44 -11.78 -1.24
N TYR A 4 16.00 -12.02 -0.01
CA TYR A 4 16.81 -12.41 1.16
C TYR A 4 17.40 -11.25 1.97
N SER A 5 16.55 -10.65 2.80
CA SER A 5 16.97 -10.14 4.12
C SER A 5 15.95 -10.65 5.16
N ASP A 6 15.66 -11.95 5.09
CA ASP A 6 14.87 -12.72 6.06
C ASP A 6 15.79 -13.66 6.87
N GLU A 7 17.04 -13.28 7.12
CA GLU A 7 18.01 -14.12 7.85
C GLU A 7 17.72 -14.21 9.37
N ASP A 8 16.67 -13.54 9.88
CA ASP A 8 16.18 -13.64 11.26
C ASP A 8 14.68 -14.05 11.35
N ASP A 9 14.07 -14.50 10.24
CA ASP A 9 12.68 -14.97 10.16
C ASP A 9 12.53 -16.46 9.84
N GLU A 10 13.58 -17.25 10.07
CA GLU A 10 13.41 -18.68 10.36
C GLU A 10 12.81 -18.83 11.76
N MET A 11 11.52 -18.47 11.90
CA MET A 11 10.70 -19.06 12.94
C MET A 11 10.90 -20.57 12.85
N GLU A 12 11.40 -21.18 13.93
CA GLU A 12 11.60 -22.62 14.08
C GLU A 12 10.27 -23.35 13.78
N CYS A 13 9.98 -23.60 12.52
CA CYS A 13 8.82 -24.34 12.06
C CYS A 13 9.18 -25.82 12.05
N CYS A 14 8.26 -26.65 12.52
CA CYS A 14 8.43 -28.10 12.44
C CYS A 14 8.60 -28.52 10.97
N PRO A 15 9.67 -29.23 10.60
CA PRO A 15 9.92 -29.60 9.21
C PRO A 15 8.92 -30.61 8.64
N LEU A 16 8.09 -31.22 9.49
CA LEU A 16 7.10 -32.23 9.07
C LEU A 16 5.71 -31.65 8.82
N CYS A 17 5.27 -30.73 9.69
CA CYS A 17 3.93 -30.13 9.59
C CYS A 17 3.93 -28.65 9.23
N ILE A 18 5.12 -28.04 9.08
CA ILE A 18 5.31 -26.64 8.66
C ILE A 18 4.57 -25.67 9.62
N THR A 19 4.40 -26.09 10.87
CA THR A 19 3.77 -25.28 11.92
C THR A 19 4.84 -24.70 12.82
N GLU A 20 4.66 -23.46 13.29
CA GLU A 20 5.53 -22.83 14.29
C GLU A 20 5.67 -23.72 15.53
N ILE A 21 6.91 -23.96 15.97
CA ILE A 21 7.18 -24.65 17.23
C ILE A 21 6.83 -23.69 18.38
N ASP A 22 6.13 -24.21 19.38
CA ASP A 22 5.81 -23.45 20.59
C ASP A 22 7.11 -23.00 21.26
N ILE A 23 7.12 -21.82 21.85
CA ILE A 23 8.24 -21.32 22.64
C ILE A 23 8.59 -22.30 23.75
N ALA A 24 7.59 -22.99 24.34
CA ALA A 24 7.82 -24.03 25.34
C ALA A 24 8.61 -25.24 24.82
N ASP A 25 8.50 -25.53 23.52
CA ASP A 25 9.15 -26.66 22.84
C ASP A 25 10.43 -26.23 22.10
N LYS A 26 10.88 -24.98 22.26
CA LYS A 26 12.08 -24.42 21.59
C LYS A 26 13.32 -25.30 21.76
N TYR A 27 13.51 -25.87 22.96
CA TYR A 27 14.66 -26.72 23.25
C TYR A 27 14.34 -28.22 23.19
N PHE A 28 13.18 -28.59 22.63
CA PHE A 28 12.77 -29.98 22.50
C PHE A 28 13.51 -30.66 21.32
N LYS A 29 14.54 -31.43 21.66
CA LYS A 29 15.31 -32.26 20.71
C LYS A 29 15.21 -33.72 21.12
N PRO A 30 14.22 -34.48 20.60
CA PRO A 30 13.96 -35.85 21.04
C PRO A 30 14.99 -36.87 20.53
N CYS A 31 15.91 -36.46 19.65
CA CYS A 31 16.96 -37.31 19.11
C CYS A 31 18.35 -36.73 19.36
N PRO A 32 19.37 -37.55 19.70
CA PRO A 32 20.76 -37.09 19.85
C PRO A 32 21.40 -36.58 18.55
N CYS A 33 20.76 -36.78 17.39
CA CYS A 33 21.18 -36.14 16.14
C CYS A 33 20.74 -34.67 16.02
N GLU A 34 20.12 -34.12 17.08
CA GLU A 34 19.61 -32.76 17.18
C GLU A 34 18.47 -32.39 16.23
N TYR A 35 17.93 -33.36 15.49
CA TYR A 35 16.78 -33.14 14.62
C TYR A 35 15.56 -32.71 15.43
N GLN A 36 15.12 -31.48 15.20
CA GLN A 36 14.00 -30.83 15.90
C GLN A 36 12.69 -31.07 15.15
N VAL A 37 11.66 -31.46 15.90
CA VAL A 37 10.28 -31.59 15.44
C VAL A 37 9.35 -31.07 16.53
N CYS A 38 8.15 -30.62 16.20
CA CYS A 38 7.19 -30.26 17.24
C CYS A 38 6.76 -31.51 18.05
N ARG A 39 6.29 -31.27 19.27
CA ARG A 39 5.87 -32.34 20.19
C ARG A 39 4.75 -33.21 19.63
N PHE A 40 3.82 -32.63 18.87
CA PHE A 40 2.75 -33.38 18.20
C PHE A 40 3.28 -34.36 17.16
N CYS A 41 4.22 -33.92 16.32
CA CYS A 41 4.84 -34.78 15.32
C CYS A 41 5.70 -35.88 15.94
N TRP A 42 6.45 -35.57 17.01
CA TRP A 42 7.18 -36.61 17.73
C TRP A 42 6.25 -37.68 18.31
N ASN A 43 5.17 -37.29 18.99
CA ASN A 43 4.16 -38.21 19.51
C ASN A 43 3.56 -39.07 18.40
N HIS A 44 3.14 -38.45 17.29
CA HIS A 44 2.57 -39.18 16.16
C HIS A 44 3.55 -40.19 15.54
N ILE A 45 4.84 -39.83 15.41
CA ILE A 45 5.85 -40.77 14.91
C ILE A 45 6.03 -41.96 15.84
N LYS A 46 6.01 -41.71 17.16
CA LYS A 46 6.25 -42.73 18.18
C LYS A 46 5.07 -43.70 18.32
N GLU A 47 3.84 -43.18 18.36
CA GLU A 47 2.65 -43.96 18.66
C GLU A 47 1.99 -44.55 17.40
N ASP A 48 1.99 -43.82 16.27
CA ASP A 48 1.20 -44.19 15.08
C ASP A 48 2.06 -44.60 13.86
N LEU A 49 3.37 -44.35 13.89
CA LEU A 49 4.28 -44.66 12.78
C LEU A 49 5.39 -45.65 13.20
N ASN A 50 6.58 -45.52 12.61
CA ASN A 50 7.69 -46.46 12.79
C ASN A 50 8.57 -46.14 14.00
N GLY A 51 8.29 -45.07 14.75
CA GLY A 51 9.09 -44.66 15.91
C GLY A 51 10.52 -44.20 15.57
N LEU A 52 10.86 -43.97 14.30
CA LEU A 52 12.21 -43.61 13.87
C LEU A 52 12.35 -42.10 13.63
N CYS A 53 13.50 -41.55 14.03
CA CYS A 53 13.84 -40.15 13.77
C CYS A 53 13.89 -39.87 12.25
N PRO A 54 13.18 -38.85 11.74
CA PRO A 54 13.21 -38.51 10.32
C PRO A 54 14.60 -38.08 9.81
N GLY A 55 15.41 -37.45 10.68
CA GLY A 55 16.75 -36.99 10.33
C GLY A 55 17.79 -38.13 10.21
N CYS A 56 17.85 -39.01 11.22
CA CYS A 56 18.92 -40.03 11.30
C CYS A 56 18.45 -41.49 11.32
N ARG A 57 17.13 -41.73 11.25
CA ARG A 57 16.47 -43.04 11.29
C ARG A 57 16.71 -43.88 12.54
N ARG A 58 17.32 -43.31 13.59
CA ARG A 58 17.45 -43.99 14.90
C ARG A 58 16.08 -44.08 15.58
N PRO A 59 15.78 -45.18 16.30
CA PRO A 59 14.56 -45.28 17.09
C PRO A 59 14.56 -44.22 18.18
N TYR A 60 13.41 -43.59 18.41
CA TYR A 60 13.21 -42.73 19.58
C TYR A 60 13.20 -43.60 20.84
N LEU A 61 14.07 -43.27 21.78
CA LEU A 61 14.11 -43.88 23.11
C LEU A 61 13.79 -42.80 24.13
N ASP A 62 12.94 -43.10 25.10
CA ASP A 62 12.51 -42.13 26.12
C ASP A 62 13.68 -41.58 26.94
N GLU A 63 14.73 -42.38 27.09
CA GLU A 63 15.99 -42.02 27.76
C GLU A 63 16.78 -40.93 27.03
N ASN A 64 16.60 -40.80 25.71
CA ASN A 64 17.30 -39.83 24.87
C ASN A 64 16.54 -38.51 24.71
N VAL A 65 15.31 -38.42 25.25
CA VAL A 65 14.47 -37.23 25.15
C VAL A 65 14.98 -36.18 26.12
N GLN A 66 15.70 -35.20 25.60
CA GLN A 66 16.13 -34.05 26.39
C GLN A 66 15.00 -33.03 26.47
N PHE A 67 14.32 -32.99 27.62
CA PHE A 67 13.40 -31.92 27.94
C PHE A 67 14.14 -30.85 28.75
N LYS A 68 14.60 -29.80 28.08
CA LYS A 68 15.09 -28.59 28.75
C LYS A 68 13.94 -27.60 28.86
N PRO A 69 13.31 -27.45 30.04
CA PRO A 69 12.26 -26.47 30.20
C PRO A 69 12.83 -25.07 29.97
N VAL A 70 12.14 -24.26 29.18
CA VAL A 70 12.45 -22.83 29.07
C VAL A 70 12.20 -22.18 30.42
N THR A 71 13.19 -21.44 30.94
CA THR A 71 13.03 -20.77 32.23
C THR A 71 11.94 -19.69 32.15
N PRO A 72 11.20 -19.41 33.24
CA PRO A 72 10.18 -18.35 33.23
C PRO A 72 10.71 -16.99 32.77
N ASP A 73 11.94 -16.66 33.14
CA ASP A 73 12.62 -15.43 32.72
C ASP A 73 12.88 -15.39 31.22
N GLU A 74 13.29 -16.52 30.64
CA GLU A 74 13.55 -16.64 29.21
C GLU A 74 12.25 -16.64 28.39
N LEU A 75 11.20 -17.29 28.89
CA LEU A 75 9.86 -17.24 28.31
C LEU A 75 9.29 -15.82 28.29
N ALA A 76 9.48 -15.06 29.38
CA ALA A 76 9.09 -13.65 29.47
C ALA A 76 9.87 -12.76 28.50
N ARG A 77 11.17 -13.03 28.27
CA ARG A 77 11.98 -12.31 27.28
C ARG A 77 11.54 -12.59 25.84
N LEU A 78 11.35 -13.87 25.49
CA LEU A 78 10.95 -14.29 24.15
C LEU A 78 9.55 -13.80 23.78
N SER A 79 8.60 -13.86 24.71
CA SER A 79 7.24 -13.32 24.50
C SER A 79 7.21 -11.80 24.34
N LYS A 80 8.00 -11.06 25.14
CA LYS A 80 8.16 -9.59 24.97
C LYS A 80 8.78 -9.24 23.62
N ALA A 81 9.81 -9.98 23.20
CA ALA A 81 10.46 -9.78 21.90
C ALA A 81 9.50 -10.03 20.73
N LYS A 82 8.75 -11.15 20.74
CA LYS A 82 7.71 -11.42 19.72
C LYS A 82 6.65 -10.31 19.68
N LYS A 83 6.15 -9.87 20.84
CA LYS A 83 5.15 -8.80 20.94
C LYS A 83 5.69 -7.46 20.43
N GLN A 84 6.95 -7.15 20.70
CA GLN A 84 7.60 -5.95 20.19
C GLN A 84 7.78 -5.99 18.67
N LYS A 85 8.30 -7.10 18.11
CA LYS A 85 8.43 -7.29 16.65
C LYS A 85 7.08 -7.19 15.94
N GLU A 86 6.01 -7.77 16.52
CA GLU A 86 4.65 -7.66 15.97
C GLU A 86 4.13 -6.22 16.01
N LYS A 87 4.37 -5.50 17.12
CA LYS A 87 3.99 -4.09 17.26
C LYS A 87 4.71 -3.23 16.23
N GLU A 88 6.02 -3.38 16.08
CA GLU A 88 6.83 -2.65 15.10
C GLU A 88 6.37 -2.95 13.67
N ARG A 89 6.08 -4.22 13.35
CA ARG A 89 5.52 -4.61 12.04
C ARG A 89 4.17 -3.93 11.78
N LYS A 90 3.26 -3.93 12.76
CA LYS A 90 1.95 -3.25 12.65
C LYS A 90 2.13 -1.74 12.49
N GLU A 91 3.04 -1.12 13.22
CA GLU A 91 3.32 0.31 13.12
C GLU A 91 3.90 0.67 11.74
N GLN A 92 4.81 -0.14 11.19
CA GLN A 92 5.33 0.02 9.84
C GLN A 92 4.24 -0.15 8.77
N GLU A 93 3.33 -1.12 8.94
CA GLU A 93 2.21 -1.31 8.02
C GLU A 93 1.26 -0.11 8.05
N ILE A 94 0.94 0.41 9.25
CA ILE A 94 0.11 1.60 9.43
C ILE A 94 0.79 2.82 8.81
N ALA A 95 2.09 3.02 9.04
CA ALA A 95 2.86 4.12 8.45
C ALA A 95 2.86 4.02 6.91
N SER A 96 3.11 2.84 6.35
CA SER A 96 3.07 2.60 4.90
C SER A 96 1.68 2.88 4.30
N LYS A 97 0.60 2.45 4.97
CA LYS A 97 -0.78 2.79 4.57
C LYS A 97 -1.08 4.28 4.67
N ARG A 98 -0.56 4.98 5.69
CA ARG A 98 -0.69 6.45 5.82
C ARG A 98 -0.02 7.16 4.65
N HIS A 99 1.21 6.78 4.28
CA HIS A 99 1.90 7.37 3.12
C HIS A 99 1.16 7.14 1.79
N LEU A 100 0.48 6.00 1.62
CA LEU A 100 -0.40 5.74 0.47
C LEU A 100 -1.72 6.53 0.48
N ALA A 101 -2.17 6.95 1.66
CA ALA A 101 -3.39 7.75 1.85
C ALA A 101 -3.13 9.26 1.68
N THR A 102 -1.89 9.72 1.90
CA THR A 102 -1.50 11.12 1.70
C THR A 102 -1.70 11.52 0.25
N ARG A 103 -2.56 12.52 0.05
CA ARG A 103 -2.70 13.21 -1.24
C ARG A 103 -1.78 14.40 -1.26
N VAL A 104 -1.08 14.57 -2.37
CA VAL A 104 -0.19 15.69 -2.65
C VAL A 104 -0.87 16.63 -3.62
N VAL A 105 -0.91 17.91 -3.29
CA VAL A 105 -1.36 18.95 -4.22
C VAL A 105 -0.26 19.23 -5.23
N LEU A 106 -0.61 19.24 -6.52
CA LEU A 106 0.33 19.53 -7.60
C LEU A 106 0.05 20.92 -8.16
N LYS A 107 1.01 21.85 -7.98
CA LYS A 107 0.87 23.25 -8.40
C LYS A 107 0.80 23.45 -9.92
N ASN A 108 1.07 22.42 -10.71
CA ASN A 108 0.92 22.42 -12.17
C ASN A 108 -0.31 21.61 -12.65
N LEU A 109 -1.09 21.01 -11.75
CA LEU A 109 -2.30 20.26 -12.06
C LEU A 109 -3.52 21.09 -11.70
N VAL A 110 -4.41 21.33 -12.65
CA VAL A 110 -5.69 22.01 -12.42
C VAL A 110 -6.81 20.98 -12.46
N TYR A 111 -7.67 20.97 -11.45
CA TYR A 111 -8.92 20.23 -11.42
C TYR A 111 -10.08 21.19 -11.63
N VAL A 112 -10.88 20.94 -12.66
CA VAL A 112 -12.02 21.78 -13.05
C VAL A 112 -13.31 20.96 -12.99
N THR A 113 -14.37 21.55 -12.45
CA THR A 113 -15.72 20.99 -12.42
C THR A 113 -16.74 21.98 -12.98
N GLY A 114 -17.89 21.47 -13.40
CA GLY A 114 -18.98 22.29 -13.96
C GLY A 114 -18.89 22.54 -15.47
N LEU A 115 -17.86 22.04 -16.16
CA LEU A 115 -17.75 22.16 -17.62
C LEU A 115 -18.90 21.39 -18.32
N PRO A 116 -19.62 22.00 -19.28
CA PRO A 116 -20.65 21.31 -20.05
C PRO A 116 -20.04 20.27 -20.98
N ALA A 117 -20.79 19.20 -21.26
CA ALA A 117 -20.35 18.10 -22.12
C ALA A 117 -19.86 18.55 -23.51
N ARG A 118 -20.40 19.65 -24.03
CA ARG A 118 -20.02 20.23 -25.34
C ARG A 118 -18.57 20.73 -25.41
N ILE A 119 -17.95 21.07 -24.27
CA ILE A 119 -16.55 21.53 -24.22
C ILE A 119 -15.61 20.53 -23.54
N LEU A 120 -16.13 19.36 -23.11
CA LEU A 120 -15.35 18.29 -22.46
C LEU A 120 -14.58 17.41 -23.48
N SER A 121 -14.04 18.01 -24.54
CA SER A 121 -13.16 17.33 -25.49
C SER A 121 -11.71 17.74 -25.25
N GLU A 122 -10.76 16.81 -25.42
CA GLU A 122 -9.33 17.11 -25.22
C GLU A 122 -8.84 18.21 -26.17
N GLU A 123 -9.29 18.21 -27.42
CA GLU A 123 -8.95 19.23 -28.42
C GLU A 123 -9.49 20.60 -28.04
N THR A 124 -10.76 20.67 -27.61
CA THR A 124 -11.40 21.93 -27.19
C THR A 124 -10.70 22.50 -25.97
N LEU A 125 -10.39 21.68 -24.97
CA LEU A 125 -9.70 22.14 -23.75
C LEU A 125 -8.28 22.63 -24.06
N ARG A 126 -7.59 22.01 -25.03
CA ARG A 126 -6.27 22.43 -25.50
C ARG A 126 -6.29 23.65 -26.42
N SER A 127 -7.45 24.03 -26.95
CA SER A 127 -7.59 25.19 -27.83
C SER A 127 -7.17 26.49 -27.11
N PRO A 128 -6.55 27.45 -27.83
CA PRO A 128 -6.31 28.80 -27.33
C PRO A 128 -7.59 29.56 -26.98
N ASP A 129 -8.78 29.10 -27.39
CA ASP A 129 -10.05 29.72 -27.00
C ASP A 129 -10.53 29.29 -25.60
N PHE A 130 -9.90 28.26 -25.01
CA PHE A 130 -10.29 27.69 -23.72
C PHE A 130 -9.09 27.64 -22.76
N PHE A 131 -8.66 26.46 -22.31
CA PHE A 131 -7.58 26.35 -21.31
C PHE A 131 -6.19 26.45 -21.94
N GLY A 132 -6.05 26.24 -23.26
CA GLY A 132 -4.80 26.45 -23.98
C GLY A 132 -4.31 27.90 -23.95
N GLN A 133 -5.20 28.86 -23.67
CA GLN A 133 -4.85 30.28 -23.58
C GLN A 133 -3.88 30.58 -22.42
N PHE A 134 -3.96 29.80 -21.34
CA PHE A 134 -3.15 30.03 -20.14
C PHE A 134 -1.75 29.44 -20.26
N GLY A 135 -1.57 28.42 -21.11
CA GLY A 135 -0.29 27.78 -21.33
C GLY A 135 -0.38 26.39 -21.97
N LYS A 136 0.78 25.77 -22.16
CA LYS A 136 0.87 24.45 -22.77
C LYS A 136 0.38 23.37 -21.81
N ILE A 137 -0.73 22.73 -22.16
CA ILE A 137 -1.24 21.55 -21.46
C ILE A 137 -0.47 20.32 -21.93
N THR A 138 0.10 19.56 -21.00
CA THR A 138 0.84 18.32 -21.28
C THR A 138 -0.11 17.13 -21.30
N LYS A 139 -1.04 17.03 -20.34
CA LYS A 139 -1.96 15.90 -20.20
C LYS A 139 -3.36 16.38 -19.83
N VAL A 140 -4.38 15.79 -20.45
CA VAL A 140 -5.79 15.98 -20.10
C VAL A 140 -6.33 14.64 -19.61
N VAL A 141 -7.02 14.64 -18.47
CA VAL A 141 -7.71 13.46 -17.94
C VAL A 141 -9.14 13.83 -17.59
N LEU A 142 -10.09 13.31 -18.36
CA LEU A 142 -11.52 13.46 -18.12
C LEU A 142 -11.96 12.41 -17.09
N ALA A 143 -12.39 12.82 -15.90
CA ALA A 143 -12.86 11.91 -14.85
C ALA A 143 -14.27 11.43 -15.16
N LYS A 144 -14.39 10.41 -16.02
CA LYS A 144 -15.67 9.75 -16.31
C LYS A 144 -16.13 8.98 -15.07
N ASN A 145 -17.25 9.38 -14.46
CA ASN A 145 -17.91 8.54 -13.45
C ASN A 145 -18.34 7.23 -14.12
N ARG A 146 -17.60 6.15 -13.89
CA ARG A 146 -18.09 4.79 -14.08
C ARG A 146 -18.92 4.40 -12.84
N THR A 147 -20.05 5.05 -12.66
CA THR A 147 -21.09 4.54 -11.76
C THR A 147 -22.13 3.81 -12.60
N THR A 148 -21.93 2.51 -12.80
CA THR A 148 -23.04 1.59 -13.05
C THR A 148 -23.82 1.51 -11.74
N SER A 149 -24.79 2.39 -11.57
CA SER A 149 -25.80 2.28 -10.52
C SER A 149 -27.16 2.10 -11.21
N TYR A 150 -27.68 0.88 -11.10
CA TYR A 150 -28.96 0.44 -11.63
C TYR A 150 -30.09 0.98 -10.74
N THR A 151 -30.48 2.24 -10.93
CA THR A 151 -31.73 2.79 -10.36
C THR A 151 -32.40 3.75 -11.35
N PRO A 152 -33.67 3.53 -11.72
CA PRO A 152 -34.37 4.35 -12.71
C PRO A 152 -35.12 5.48 -12.03
N VAL A 153 -34.41 6.43 -11.41
CA VAL A 153 -35.01 7.69 -10.92
C VAL A 153 -34.00 8.82 -11.13
N VAL A 154 -34.24 9.61 -12.16
CA VAL A 154 -33.60 10.91 -12.47
C VAL A 154 -32.06 10.89 -12.49
N VAL A 155 -31.48 10.61 -13.66
CA VAL A 155 -30.04 10.75 -13.92
C VAL A 155 -29.71 12.25 -14.05
N THR A 156 -29.46 12.93 -12.93
CA THR A 156 -28.70 14.18 -13.00
C THR A 156 -27.24 13.80 -13.31
N ALA A 157 -26.79 14.10 -14.53
CA ALA A 157 -25.41 13.90 -14.93
C ALA A 157 -24.50 14.71 -13.99
N VAL A 158 -23.89 14.02 -13.02
CA VAL A 158 -22.97 14.63 -12.05
C VAL A 158 -21.78 15.17 -12.83
N ALA A 159 -21.49 16.46 -12.66
CA ALA A 159 -20.47 17.18 -13.42
C ALA A 159 -19.15 16.40 -13.43
N THR A 160 -18.72 16.01 -14.64
CA THR A 160 -17.49 15.25 -14.87
C THR A 160 -16.30 16.17 -14.57
N GLY A 161 -15.56 15.87 -13.51
CA GLY A 161 -14.34 16.62 -13.20
C GLY A 161 -13.26 16.40 -14.27
N THR A 162 -12.46 17.42 -14.57
CA THR A 162 -11.39 17.34 -15.57
C THR A 162 -10.07 17.77 -14.95
N TYR A 163 -9.04 16.97 -15.16
CA TYR A 163 -7.68 17.29 -14.75
C TYR A 163 -6.85 17.76 -15.95
N LEU A 164 -6.21 18.91 -15.81
CA LEU A 164 -5.35 19.54 -16.81
C LEU A 164 -3.96 19.71 -16.21
N LEU A 165 -2.97 19.02 -16.76
CA LEU A 165 -1.57 19.14 -16.33
C LEU A 165 -0.87 20.14 -17.23
N TYR A 166 -0.45 21.29 -16.69
CA TYR A 166 0.33 22.29 -17.41
C TYR A 166 1.82 21.96 -17.40
N ALA A 167 2.53 22.42 -18.43
CA ALA A 167 3.99 22.35 -18.49
C ALA A 167 4.66 23.24 -17.43
N ARG A 168 4.00 24.33 -17.01
CA ARG A 168 4.49 25.29 -16.01
C ARG A 168 3.45 25.49 -14.91
N LYS A 169 3.91 25.63 -13.66
CA LYS A 169 3.03 25.85 -12.50
C LYS A 169 2.38 27.24 -12.51
N GLU A 170 3.06 28.22 -13.07
CA GLU A 170 2.57 29.59 -13.21
C GLU A 170 1.34 29.66 -14.14
N ASP A 171 1.34 28.86 -15.22
CA ASP A 171 0.24 28.78 -16.18
C ASP A 171 -1.01 28.15 -15.53
N ALA A 172 -0.81 27.13 -14.68
CA ALA A 172 -1.88 26.51 -13.91
C ALA A 172 -2.52 27.48 -12.92
N ALA A 173 -1.72 28.27 -12.21
CA ALA A 173 -2.22 29.28 -11.27
C ALA A 173 -3.08 30.33 -11.97
N LYS A 174 -2.62 30.87 -13.12
CA LYS A 174 -3.40 31.81 -13.94
C LYS A 174 -4.71 31.21 -14.43
N ALA A 175 -4.69 29.94 -14.85
CA ALA A 175 -5.89 29.25 -15.29
C ALA A 175 -6.93 29.12 -14.16
N ILE A 176 -6.49 28.81 -12.93
CA ILE A 176 -7.38 28.73 -11.77
C ILE A 176 -7.98 30.10 -11.46
N GLU A 177 -7.15 31.13 -11.37
CA GLU A 177 -7.58 32.50 -11.04
C GLU A 177 -8.61 33.04 -12.04
N ALA A 178 -8.44 32.73 -13.33
CA ALA A 178 -9.35 33.19 -14.37
C ALA A 178 -10.64 32.37 -14.50
N VAL A 179 -10.62 31.08 -14.12
CA VAL A 179 -11.73 30.15 -14.38
C VAL A 179 -12.56 29.87 -13.12
N ASP A 180 -11.98 29.92 -11.93
CA ASP A 180 -12.72 29.67 -10.69
C ASP A 180 -13.77 30.75 -10.45
N GLY A 181 -15.04 30.35 -10.36
CA GLY A 181 -16.18 31.26 -10.25
C GLY A 181 -16.67 31.84 -11.58
N ALA A 182 -16.00 31.60 -12.70
CA ALA A 182 -16.46 32.04 -14.01
C ALA A 182 -17.79 31.35 -14.38
N ALA A 183 -18.79 32.12 -14.82
CA ALA A 183 -20.11 31.59 -15.15
C ALA A 183 -20.28 31.37 -16.66
N PHE A 184 -20.82 30.22 -17.02
CA PHE A 184 -21.17 29.87 -18.39
C PHE A 184 -22.56 29.23 -18.43
N GLU A 185 -23.46 29.79 -19.23
CA GLU A 185 -24.86 29.31 -19.35
C GLU A 185 -25.58 29.18 -17.99
N GLY A 186 -25.28 30.09 -17.06
CA GLY A 186 -25.88 30.10 -15.72
C GLY A 186 -25.28 29.09 -14.74
N LYS A 187 -24.21 28.37 -15.10
CA LYS A 187 -23.44 27.51 -14.19
C LYS A 187 -22.03 28.06 -13.99
N ALA A 188 -21.62 28.22 -12.75
CA ALA A 188 -20.26 28.59 -12.42
C ALA A 188 -19.33 27.38 -12.54
N PHE A 189 -18.15 27.59 -13.13
CA PHE A 189 -17.05 26.65 -13.08
C PHE A 189 -16.34 26.76 -11.74
N ARG A 190 -15.84 25.62 -11.26
CA ARG A 190 -14.94 25.59 -10.11
C ARG A 190 -13.61 25.02 -10.54
N ALA A 191 -12.55 25.78 -10.33
CA ALA A 191 -11.18 25.39 -10.66
C ALA A 191 -10.31 25.46 -9.40
N MET A 192 -9.48 24.45 -9.19
CA MET A 192 -8.57 24.38 -8.04
C MET A 192 -7.35 23.56 -8.41
N PHE A 193 -6.30 23.61 -7.58
CA PHE A 193 -5.18 22.69 -7.76
C PHE A 193 -5.64 21.24 -7.57
N GLY A 194 -5.22 20.37 -8.49
CA GLY A 194 -5.45 18.95 -8.42
C GLY A 194 -4.55 18.29 -7.39
N ALA A 195 -5.05 17.23 -6.75
CA ALA A 195 -4.27 16.40 -5.85
C ALA A 195 -4.10 14.99 -6.41
N SER A 196 -2.89 14.45 -6.33
CA SER A 196 -2.58 13.07 -6.72
C SER A 196 -2.09 12.27 -5.52
N LYS A 197 -2.15 10.94 -5.63
CA LYS A 197 -1.54 10.03 -4.67
C LYS A 197 -0.16 9.62 -5.18
N TYR A 198 0.76 9.36 -4.26
CA TYR A 198 2.02 8.73 -4.61
C TYR A 198 1.79 7.36 -5.26
N CYS A 199 2.62 7.05 -6.25
CA CYS A 199 2.58 5.73 -6.87
C CYS A 199 3.05 4.67 -5.87
N PRO A 200 2.31 3.56 -5.70
CA PRO A 200 2.70 2.48 -4.80
C PRO A 200 4.05 1.85 -5.15
N TRP A 201 4.43 1.84 -6.44
CA TRP A 201 5.72 1.31 -6.89
C TRP A 201 6.86 2.25 -6.51
N PHE A 202 6.67 3.56 -6.72
CA PHE A 202 7.62 4.59 -6.35
C PHE A 202 7.88 4.61 -4.83
N LEU A 203 6.83 4.53 -4.00
CA LEU A 203 6.98 4.46 -2.55
C LEU A 203 7.74 3.22 -2.06
N LYS A 204 7.73 2.14 -2.85
CA LYS A 204 8.50 0.92 -2.57
C LYS A 204 9.93 0.97 -3.13
N GLY A 205 10.38 2.12 -3.63
CA GLY A 205 11.68 2.28 -4.26
C GLY A 205 11.83 1.52 -5.59
N ARG A 206 10.72 1.18 -6.26
CA ARG A 206 10.72 0.44 -7.52
C ARG A 206 10.27 1.33 -8.68
N ALA A 207 10.84 1.09 -9.86
CA ALA A 207 10.38 1.75 -11.08
C ALA A 207 8.92 1.36 -11.39
N CYS A 208 8.10 2.34 -11.75
CA CYS A 208 6.72 2.10 -12.15
C CYS A 208 6.67 1.62 -13.61
N SER A 209 6.11 0.44 -13.86
CA SER A 209 5.92 -0.13 -15.19
C SER A 209 4.64 0.33 -15.89
N THR A 210 3.79 1.12 -15.22
CA THR A 210 2.52 1.60 -15.79
C THR A 210 2.80 2.75 -16.75
N PRO A 211 2.60 2.58 -18.07
CA PRO A 211 2.78 3.68 -19.02
C PRO A 211 1.78 4.79 -18.70
N ASN A 212 2.24 6.03 -18.72
CA ASN A 212 1.43 7.22 -18.39
C ASN A 212 0.75 7.17 -17.01
N CYS A 213 1.41 6.57 -16.00
CA CYS A 213 0.94 6.54 -14.61
C CYS A 213 0.42 7.93 -14.17
N THR A 214 -0.77 7.96 -13.56
CA THR A 214 -1.41 9.19 -13.06
C THR A 214 -1.02 9.53 -11.63
N CYS A 215 -0.30 8.61 -10.96
CA CYS A 215 0.22 8.80 -9.62
C CYS A 215 1.54 9.57 -9.64
N LEU A 216 1.88 10.18 -8.50
CA LEU A 216 3.10 10.97 -8.33
C LEU A 216 4.36 10.07 -8.23
N HIS A 217 5.42 10.45 -8.95
CA HIS A 217 6.74 9.80 -8.99
C HIS A 217 7.89 10.74 -8.60
N GLU A 218 7.59 11.84 -7.90
CA GLU A 218 8.58 12.87 -7.55
C GLU A 218 8.65 13.00 -6.03
N SER A 219 9.85 13.23 -5.50
CA SER A 219 10.09 13.45 -4.07
C SER A 219 9.50 14.80 -3.64
N GLY A 220 8.79 14.80 -2.52
CA GLY A 220 7.86 15.87 -2.14
C GLY A 220 8.42 17.22 -1.72
N GLU A 221 9.62 17.62 -2.13
CA GLU A 221 10.13 18.97 -1.88
C GLU A 221 9.30 20.05 -2.59
N ASP A 222 8.57 19.70 -3.67
CA ASP A 222 7.60 20.57 -4.35
C ASP A 222 6.12 20.32 -3.94
N ALA A 223 5.89 19.40 -3.01
CA ALA A 223 4.59 18.83 -2.64
C ALA A 223 4.15 19.34 -1.27
N ASP A 224 3.81 20.63 -1.15
CA ASP A 224 3.26 21.21 0.08
C ASP A 224 2.06 20.38 0.56
N SER A 225 2.29 19.56 1.57
CA SER A 225 1.31 18.69 2.20
C SER A 225 0.44 19.53 3.12
N PHE A 226 -0.69 20.04 2.59
CA PHE A 226 -1.68 20.66 3.45
C PHE A 226 -2.31 19.60 4.34
N LEU A 227 -2.01 19.68 5.64
CA LEU A 227 -2.85 19.10 6.69
C LEU A 227 -4.20 19.77 6.57
N ARG A 228 -5.22 18.94 6.37
CA ARG A 228 -6.60 19.35 6.19
C ARG A 228 -7.16 19.90 7.51
N GLU A 229 -6.86 21.16 7.80
CA GLU A 229 -7.68 22.02 8.64
C GLU A 229 -8.32 23.09 7.77
N GLU A 230 -9.57 23.41 8.10
CA GLU A 230 -10.45 24.40 7.45
C GLU A 230 -11.18 23.96 6.17
N ALA A 231 -12.28 23.24 6.38
CA ALA A 231 -13.52 23.53 5.66
C ALA A 231 -14.48 24.15 6.69
N GLY A 232 -14.55 25.48 6.66
CA GLY A 232 -15.68 26.23 7.21
C GLY A 232 -16.93 26.03 6.35
#